data_AF-A0A927ASF5-F1
#
_entry.id   AF-A0A927ASF5-F1
#
_cell.length_a   1.000
_cell.length_b   1.000
_cell.length_c   1.000
_cell.angle_alpha   90.00
_cell.angle_beta   90.00
_cell.angle_gamma   90.00
#
_symmetry.space_group_name_H-M   'P 1'
#
loop_
_entity.id
_entity.type
_entity.pdbx_description
1 polymer ?
#
loop_
_entity_poly.entity_id
_entity_poly.type
_entity_poly.pdbx_seq_one_letter_code
_entity_poly.pdbx_strand_id
1 'polypeptide(L)'
;MFKQLLFVFTTLLVAACSGSSSDNYTPKPKGFPRFDLPKPVYKQIEATHPYQFEYNSVARILPDTFARSEPHWIFINYPAWHASVQLTYKPVLNDVNRLRSMLEDSYKLAARHNIKAYAIEQRKLRLKSGLEASIIDLAGEVPSQVQFVTTDSTTNFLRGALYFNVATENDSLQPVIQYIRNDIVHMLNTLKWRK
;
A
#
# COMPACT_ATOMS: atom_id res chain seq x y z
N MET A 1 -64.96 -42.32 20.21
CA MET A 1 -63.89 -42.31 19.19
C MET A 1 -63.58 -40.91 18.64
N PHE A 2 -64.57 -40.01 18.45
CA PHE A 2 -64.35 -38.65 17.91
C PHE A 2 -63.46 -37.72 18.79
N LYS A 3 -63.57 -37.80 20.12
CA LYS A 3 -62.73 -37.03 21.07
C LYS A 3 -61.24 -37.38 21.02
N GLN A 4 -60.89 -38.65 20.74
CA GLN A 4 -59.49 -39.06 20.62
C GLN A 4 -58.91 -38.64 19.27
N LEU A 5 -59.71 -38.61 18.20
CA LEU A 5 -59.29 -38.08 16.91
C LEU A 5 -59.00 -36.57 16.97
N LEU A 6 -59.82 -35.81 17.72
CA LEU A 6 -59.62 -34.38 17.94
C LEU A 6 -58.34 -34.10 18.75
N PHE A 7 -58.03 -34.93 19.74
CA PHE A 7 -56.83 -34.79 20.56
C PHE A 7 -55.55 -35.08 19.77
N VAL A 8 -55.58 -36.10 18.90
CA VAL A 8 -54.47 -36.44 17.98
C VAL A 8 -54.25 -35.35 16.93
N PHE A 9 -55.33 -34.74 16.41
CA PHE A 9 -55.20 -33.64 15.45
C PHE A 9 -54.64 -32.37 16.09
N THR A 10 -54.96 -32.13 17.36
CA THR A 10 -54.46 -30.98 18.13
C THR A 10 -52.98 -31.14 18.48
N THR A 11 -52.52 -32.34 18.84
CA THR A 11 -51.08 -32.61 19.05
C THR A 11 -50.26 -32.55 17.75
N LEU A 12 -50.86 -32.92 16.61
CA LEU A 12 -50.18 -32.81 15.30
C LEU A 12 -49.99 -31.35 14.87
N LEU A 13 -50.95 -30.47 15.19
CA LEU A 13 -50.85 -29.03 14.92
C LEU A 13 -49.79 -28.32 15.77
N VAL A 14 -49.56 -28.76 17.01
CA VAL A 14 -48.53 -28.17 17.89
C VAL A 14 -47.12 -28.62 17.48
N ALA A 15 -46.95 -29.84 16.97
CA ALA A 15 -45.67 -30.34 16.46
C ALA A 15 -45.24 -29.70 15.12
N ALA A 16 -46.17 -29.12 14.36
CA ALA A 16 -45.86 -28.41 13.12
C ALA A 16 -45.23 -27.02 13.34
N CYS A 17 -45.41 -26.42 14.53
CA CYS A 17 -44.89 -25.09 14.86
C CYS A 17 -43.49 -25.09 15.48
N SER A 18 -42.91 -26.26 15.78
CA SER A 18 -41.53 -26.38 16.26
C SER A 18 -40.52 -26.60 15.12
N GLY A 19 -40.89 -26.24 13.89
CA GLY A 19 -39.95 -26.13 12.79
C GLY A 19 -38.91 -25.06 13.15
N SER A 20 -37.75 -25.51 13.60
CA SER A 20 -36.58 -24.69 13.83
C SER A 20 -36.22 -23.97 12.53
N SER A 21 -36.72 -22.75 12.36
CA SER A 21 -36.16 -21.77 11.46
C SER A 21 -34.77 -21.44 11.99
N SER A 22 -33.83 -22.33 11.68
CA SER A 22 -32.43 -21.94 11.56
C SER A 22 -32.40 -20.95 10.40
N ASP A 23 -32.66 -19.70 10.73
CA ASP A 23 -32.20 -18.59 9.92
C ASP A 23 -30.68 -18.71 9.93
N ASN A 24 -30.17 -19.57 9.04
CA ASN A 24 -28.80 -19.56 8.55
C ASN A 24 -28.64 -18.29 7.72
N TYR A 25 -28.88 -17.14 8.37
CA TYR A 25 -28.59 -15.84 7.85
C TYR A 25 -27.08 -15.74 7.83
N THR A 26 -26.48 -16.19 6.73
CA THR A 26 -25.11 -15.87 6.42
C THR A 26 -25.11 -14.40 6.00
N PRO A 27 -24.51 -13.48 6.78
CA PRO A 27 -24.42 -12.09 6.38
C PRO A 27 -23.75 -12.03 5.02
N LYS A 28 -24.34 -11.28 4.09
CA LYS A 28 -23.74 -11.04 2.77
C LYS A 28 -22.29 -10.57 2.99
N PRO A 29 -21.32 -11.07 2.20
CA PRO A 29 -19.95 -10.61 2.31
C PRO A 29 -19.93 -9.08 2.17
N LYS A 30 -19.16 -8.40 3.03
CA LYS A 30 -19.04 -6.94 2.98
C LYS A 30 -18.59 -6.54 1.57
N GLY A 31 -19.42 -5.77 0.87
CA GLY A 31 -19.08 -5.19 -0.42
C GLY A 31 -18.16 -3.99 -0.20
N PHE A 32 -16.92 -4.09 -0.68
CA PHE A 32 -16.01 -2.94 -0.69
C PHE A 32 -16.37 -1.98 -1.83
N PRO A 33 -16.06 -0.67 -1.69
CA PRO A 33 -16.24 0.29 -2.77
C PRO A 33 -15.49 -0.18 -4.04
N ARG A 34 -16.18 -0.16 -5.19
CA ARG A 34 -15.52 -0.35 -6.48
C ARG A 34 -14.75 0.91 -6.82
N PHE A 35 -13.43 0.83 -6.88
CA PHE A 35 -12.59 1.90 -7.40
C PHE A 35 -12.50 1.79 -8.92
N ASP A 36 -13.00 2.80 -9.63
CA ASP A 36 -12.73 2.95 -11.06
C ASP A 36 -11.33 3.54 -11.25
N LEU A 37 -10.35 2.64 -11.32
CA LEU A 37 -8.95 2.98 -11.49
C LEU A 37 -8.68 3.30 -12.97
N PRO A 38 -8.20 4.52 -13.31
CA PRO A 38 -7.92 4.88 -14.69
C PRO A 38 -6.76 4.04 -15.24
N LYS A 39 -6.68 3.90 -16.56
CA LYS A 39 -5.47 3.31 -17.16
C LYS A 39 -4.29 4.27 -16.94
N PRO A 40 -3.13 3.79 -16.46
CA PRO A 40 -2.01 4.67 -16.16
C PRO A 40 -1.43 5.25 -17.46
N VAL A 41 -1.22 6.56 -17.45
CA VAL A 41 -0.46 7.27 -18.48
C VAL A 41 0.73 7.89 -17.78
N TYR A 42 1.94 7.58 -18.23
CA TYR A 42 3.15 8.02 -17.56
C TYR A 42 3.76 9.23 -18.25
N LYS A 43 4.33 10.13 -17.45
CA LYS A 43 5.08 11.28 -17.92
C LYS A 43 6.36 11.44 -17.11
N GLN A 44 7.37 12.07 -17.72
CA GLN A 44 8.64 12.32 -17.05
C GLN A 44 8.52 13.41 -15.98
N ILE A 45 9.27 13.24 -14.90
CA ILE A 45 9.48 14.30 -13.90
C ILE A 45 10.35 15.42 -14.46
N GLU A 46 10.13 16.64 -13.96
CA GLU A 46 10.97 17.78 -14.29
C GLU A 46 12.43 17.55 -13.93
N ALA A 47 13.33 18.07 -14.76
CA ALA A 47 14.77 17.87 -14.66
C ALA A 47 15.41 18.79 -13.60
N THR A 48 14.89 18.78 -12.37
CA THR A 48 15.34 19.61 -11.23
C THR A 48 15.96 18.80 -10.10
N HIS A 49 15.89 17.47 -10.17
CA HIS A 49 16.36 16.54 -9.14
C HIS A 49 17.61 15.74 -9.60
N PRO A 50 18.39 15.17 -8.67
CA PRO A 50 19.51 14.25 -8.96
C PRO A 50 19.03 12.87 -9.46
N TYR A 51 17.71 12.70 -9.60
CA TYR A 51 17.08 11.53 -10.17
C TYR A 51 16.06 11.97 -11.24
N GLN A 52 15.78 11.07 -12.16
CA GLN A 52 14.74 11.22 -13.18
C GLN A 52 14.00 9.89 -13.32
N PHE A 53 12.68 9.95 -13.38
CA PHE A 53 11.81 8.79 -13.54
C PHE A 53 10.46 9.21 -14.12
N GLU A 54 9.71 8.24 -14.62
CA GLU A 54 8.33 8.46 -15.02
C GLU A 54 7.36 8.24 -13.85
N TYR A 55 6.31 9.05 -13.82
CA TYR A 55 5.23 8.93 -12.82
C TYR A 55 3.87 9.06 -13.50
N ASN A 56 2.85 8.56 -12.82
CA ASN A 56 1.49 8.54 -13.35
C ASN A 56 0.92 9.95 -13.47
N SER A 57 0.32 10.29 -14.61
CA SER A 57 -0.21 11.63 -14.90
C SER A 57 -1.36 12.05 -13.98
N VAL A 58 -2.02 11.09 -13.34
CA VAL A 58 -3.06 11.34 -12.32
C VAL A 58 -2.48 11.86 -11.01
N ALA A 59 -1.18 11.65 -10.78
CA ALA A 59 -0.47 12.14 -9.61
C ALA A 59 0.10 13.55 -9.82
N ARG A 60 0.41 14.21 -8.71
CA ARG A 60 1.03 15.53 -8.65
C ARG A 60 2.33 15.42 -7.86
N ILE A 61 3.38 16.05 -8.37
CA ILE A 61 4.64 16.18 -7.64
C ILE A 61 4.54 17.41 -6.74
N LEU A 62 4.73 17.21 -5.44
CA LEU A 62 4.74 18.27 -4.44
C LEU A 62 6.09 18.27 -3.73
N PRO A 63 6.64 19.44 -3.35
CA PRO A 63 7.81 19.48 -2.49
C PRO A 63 7.48 18.90 -1.11
N ASP A 64 8.47 18.30 -0.45
CA ASP A 64 8.33 17.99 0.96
C ASP A 64 8.48 19.28 1.79
N THR A 65 7.43 19.66 2.52
CA THR A 65 7.38 20.91 3.31
C THR A 65 7.52 20.64 4.82
N PHE A 66 7.87 19.43 5.24
CA PHE A 66 8.10 19.15 6.65
C PHE A 66 9.31 19.92 7.17
N ALA A 67 9.30 20.37 8.43
CA ALA A 67 10.34 21.24 8.99
C ALA A 67 11.78 20.66 8.93
N ARG A 68 11.93 19.34 8.74
CA ARG A 68 13.21 18.64 8.59
C ARG A 68 13.41 18.05 7.18
N SER A 69 12.66 18.51 6.19
CA SER A 69 12.80 18.09 4.80
C SER A 69 14.20 18.46 4.28
N GLU A 70 14.90 17.51 3.69
CA GLU A 70 16.17 17.78 2.99
C GLU A 70 15.92 18.08 1.50
N PRO A 71 16.88 18.69 0.79
CA PRO A 71 16.74 18.95 -0.64
C PRO A 71 16.39 17.69 -1.46
N HIS A 72 15.58 17.89 -2.49
CA HIS A 72 15.10 16.83 -3.40
C HIS A 72 14.19 15.79 -2.74
N TRP A 73 13.62 16.07 -1.58
CA TRP A 73 12.50 15.32 -1.04
C TRP A 73 11.20 15.82 -1.64
N ILE A 74 10.36 14.89 -2.06
CA ILE A 74 9.10 15.18 -2.75
C ILE A 74 8.01 14.20 -2.34
N PHE A 75 6.76 14.57 -2.59
CA PHE A 75 5.62 13.67 -2.58
C PHE A 75 5.13 13.45 -4.00
N ILE A 76 4.94 12.19 -4.37
CA ILE A 76 4.07 11.82 -5.50
C ILE A 76 2.66 11.65 -4.91
N ASN A 77 1.86 12.70 -4.99
CA ASN A 77 0.54 12.79 -4.39
C ASN A 77 -0.53 12.30 -5.38
N TYR A 78 -1.45 11.45 -4.91
CA TYR A 78 -2.61 10.95 -5.61
C TYR A 78 -3.88 11.54 -4.96
N PRO A 79 -4.36 12.71 -5.41
CA PRO A 79 -5.44 13.43 -4.73
C PRO A 79 -6.74 12.63 -4.62
N ALA A 80 -7.08 11.89 -5.68
CA ALA A 80 -8.33 11.11 -5.76
C ALA A 80 -8.43 10.01 -4.69
N TRP A 81 -7.30 9.57 -4.14
CA TRP A 81 -7.24 8.48 -3.16
C TRP A 81 -6.65 8.92 -1.82
N HIS A 82 -6.43 10.23 -1.64
CA HIS A 82 -5.79 10.77 -0.45
C HIS A 82 -4.49 10.04 -0.07
N ALA A 83 -3.74 9.62 -1.08
CA ALA A 83 -2.52 8.83 -0.93
C ALA A 83 -1.31 9.62 -1.40
N SER A 84 -0.16 9.40 -0.76
CA SER A 84 1.10 10.03 -1.17
C SER A 84 2.25 9.06 -1.03
N VAL A 85 3.08 8.96 -2.05
CA VAL A 85 4.38 8.32 -1.94
C VAL A 85 5.39 9.40 -1.56
N GLN A 86 5.88 9.35 -0.33
CA GLN A 86 7.00 10.20 0.09
C GLN A 86 8.28 9.65 -0.52
N LEU A 87 9.07 10.51 -1.15
CA LEU A 87 10.41 10.19 -1.64
C LEU A 87 11.44 11.01 -0.88
N THR A 88 12.40 10.30 -0.28
CA THR A 88 13.52 10.91 0.45
C THR A 88 14.82 10.54 -0.23
N TYR A 89 15.52 11.54 -0.73
CA TYR A 89 16.84 11.41 -1.36
C TYR A 89 17.94 11.82 -0.40
N LYS A 90 19.06 11.10 -0.42
CA LYS A 90 20.25 11.44 0.35
C LYS A 90 21.51 11.05 -0.42
N PRO A 91 22.58 11.87 -0.38
CA PRO A 91 23.85 11.49 -0.99
C PRO A 91 24.61 10.49 -0.10
N VAL A 92 25.18 9.47 -0.74
CA VAL A 92 26.00 8.42 -0.10
C VAL A 92 27.45 8.89 0.12
N LEU A 93 27.95 9.79 -0.74
CA LEU A 93 29.28 10.40 -0.61
C LEU A 93 30.44 9.39 -0.59
N ASN A 94 30.30 8.25 -1.27
CA ASN A 94 31.25 7.13 -1.29
C ASN A 94 31.60 6.58 0.11
N ASP A 95 30.74 6.79 1.11
CA ASP A 95 30.93 6.31 2.47
C ASP A 95 30.04 5.09 2.74
N VAL A 96 30.69 3.93 2.87
CA VAL A 96 30.01 2.64 3.13
C VAL A 96 29.32 2.61 4.49
N ASN A 97 29.90 3.26 5.52
CA ASN A 97 29.28 3.32 6.85
C ASN A 97 28.03 4.19 6.82
N ARG A 98 28.09 5.31 6.09
CA ARG A 98 26.93 6.16 5.85
C ARG A 98 25.82 5.40 5.12
N LEU A 99 26.15 4.69 4.03
CA LEU A 99 25.19 3.87 3.29
C LEU A 99 24.54 2.82 4.21
N ARG A 100 25.35 2.11 5.00
CA ARG A 100 24.86 1.10 5.95
C ARG A 100 23.90 1.72 6.97
N SER A 101 24.26 2.85 7.56
CA SER A 101 23.37 3.57 8.49
C SER A 101 22.04 3.94 7.85
N MET A 102 22.06 4.42 6.60
CA MET A 102 20.84 4.82 5.88
C MET A 102 19.95 3.63 5.54
N LEU A 103 20.53 2.49 5.19
CA LEU A 103 19.81 1.22 5.03
C LEU A 103 19.19 0.76 6.35
N GLU A 104 19.98 0.70 7.42
CA GLU A 104 19.54 0.32 8.77
C GLU A 104 18.39 1.20 9.25
N ASP A 105 18.50 2.52 9.11
CA ASP A 105 17.44 3.46 9.47
C ASP A 105 16.17 3.23 8.64
N SER A 106 16.31 2.97 7.34
CA SER A 106 15.18 2.69 6.47
C SER A 106 14.43 1.42 6.87
N TYR A 107 15.15 0.34 7.18
CA TYR A 107 14.56 -0.90 7.66
C TYR A 107 13.98 -0.77 9.06
N LYS A 108 14.62 0.01 9.95
CA LYS A 108 14.10 0.30 11.29
C LYS A 108 12.80 1.09 11.23
N LEU A 109 12.69 2.08 10.34
CA LEU A 109 11.45 2.82 10.10
C LEU A 109 10.36 1.91 9.54
N ALA A 110 10.69 1.04 8.59
CA ALA A 110 9.75 0.04 8.09
C ALA A 110 9.26 -0.87 9.22
N ALA A 111 10.18 -1.37 10.06
CA ALA A 111 9.90 -2.28 11.16
C ALA A 111 9.06 -1.64 12.29
N ARG A 112 9.27 -0.37 12.62
CA ARG A 112 8.52 0.33 13.69
C ARG A 112 7.02 0.40 13.43
N HIS A 113 6.61 0.31 12.17
CA HIS A 113 5.21 0.33 11.76
C HIS A 113 4.56 -1.06 11.69
N ASN A 114 5.31 -2.13 11.98
CA ASN A 114 4.86 -3.52 11.84
C ASN A 114 4.12 -4.09 13.05
N ILE A 115 3.92 -3.32 14.12
CA ILE A 115 3.26 -3.80 15.35
C ILE A 115 1.82 -4.28 15.07
N LYS A 116 1.19 -3.78 14.01
CA LYS A 116 -0.14 -4.19 13.53
C LYS A 116 -0.12 -4.91 12.17
N ALA A 117 1.06 -5.26 11.65
CA ALA A 117 1.16 -5.92 10.36
C ALA A 117 0.84 -7.42 10.51
N TYR A 118 -0.01 -7.94 9.64
CA TYR A 118 -0.26 -9.38 9.56
C TYR A 118 0.85 -10.11 8.80
N ALA A 119 1.48 -9.44 7.83
CA ALA A 119 2.54 -10.01 7.01
C ALA A 119 3.51 -8.92 6.51
N ILE A 120 4.78 -9.32 6.35
CA ILE A 120 5.86 -8.51 5.77
C ILE A 120 6.47 -9.32 4.63
N GLU A 121 6.45 -8.78 3.42
CA GLU A 121 7.12 -9.39 2.28
C GLU A 121 8.22 -8.46 1.75
N GLN A 122 9.48 -8.90 1.84
CA GLN A 122 10.61 -8.17 1.29
C GLN A 122 11.06 -8.84 -0.01
N ARG A 123 11.13 -8.07 -1.09
CA ARG A 123 11.59 -8.52 -2.40
C ARG A 123 12.69 -7.63 -2.94
N LYS A 124 13.73 -8.25 -3.48
CA LYS A 124 14.73 -7.55 -4.30
C LYS A 124 14.30 -7.58 -5.76
N LEU A 125 14.27 -6.42 -6.39
CA LEU A 125 13.97 -6.26 -7.80
C LEU A 125 15.19 -5.73 -8.54
N ARG A 126 15.55 -6.42 -9.63
CA ARG A 126 16.52 -5.91 -10.60
C ARG A 126 15.80 -4.94 -11.53
N LEU A 127 16.24 -3.69 -11.54
CA LEU A 127 15.65 -2.64 -12.36
C LEU A 127 16.21 -2.70 -13.79
N LYS A 128 15.47 -2.15 -14.76
CA LYS A 128 15.94 -2.04 -16.17
C LYS A 128 17.24 -1.23 -16.31
N SER A 129 17.52 -0.34 -15.37
CA SER A 129 18.77 0.43 -15.31
C SER A 129 19.99 -0.40 -14.84
N GLY A 130 19.78 -1.64 -14.38
CA GLY A 130 20.82 -2.46 -13.75
C GLY A 130 21.02 -2.14 -12.27
N LEU A 131 20.25 -1.22 -11.69
CA LEU A 131 20.19 -1.01 -10.25
C LEU A 131 19.39 -2.12 -9.56
N GLU A 132 19.51 -2.20 -8.23
CA GLU A 132 18.65 -3.02 -7.40
C GLU A 132 17.76 -2.14 -6.52
N ALA A 133 16.52 -2.57 -6.34
CA ALA A 133 15.60 -1.99 -5.38
C ALA A 133 15.13 -3.07 -4.40
N SER A 134 15.11 -2.76 -3.11
CA SER A 134 14.40 -3.56 -2.12
C SER A 134 13.01 -2.98 -1.94
N ILE A 135 11.96 -3.74 -2.23
CA ILE A 135 10.56 -3.37 -1.94
C ILE A 135 10.08 -4.18 -0.74
N ILE A 136 9.38 -3.53 0.17
CA ILE A 136 8.77 -4.11 1.36
C ILE A 136 7.27 -3.83 1.28
N ASP A 137 6.49 -4.90 1.15
CA ASP A 137 5.04 -4.86 1.17
C ASP A 137 4.56 -5.28 2.57
N LEU A 138 3.70 -4.46 3.16
CA LEU A 138 3.21 -4.59 4.53
C LEU A 138 1.68 -4.70 4.51
N ALA A 139 1.14 -5.80 5.04
CA ALA A 139 -0.30 -6.04 5.12
C ALA A 139 -0.84 -5.80 6.54
N GLY A 140 -2.14 -5.48 6.67
CA GLY A 140 -2.78 -5.14 7.94
C GLY A 140 -2.83 -3.64 8.22
N GLU A 141 -3.29 -3.21 9.40
CA GLU A 141 -3.48 -1.79 9.79
C GLU A 141 -2.17 -1.02 10.00
N VAL A 142 -1.36 -0.91 8.95
CA VAL A 142 -0.09 -0.20 8.96
C VAL A 142 -0.20 1.18 8.33
N PRO A 143 0.57 2.18 8.81
CA PRO A 143 0.58 3.53 8.25
C PRO A 143 1.19 3.62 6.85
N SER A 144 1.98 2.62 6.43
CA SER A 144 2.54 2.56 5.08
C SER A 144 2.55 1.13 4.56
N GLN A 145 1.80 0.87 3.49
CA GLN A 145 1.62 -0.47 2.90
C GLN A 145 2.78 -0.88 1.99
N VAL A 146 3.44 0.08 1.33
CA VAL A 146 4.53 -0.18 0.39
C VAL A 146 5.70 0.74 0.71
N GLN A 147 6.87 0.16 0.90
CA GLN A 147 8.12 0.91 1.08
C GLN A 147 9.18 0.37 0.13
N PHE A 148 10.14 1.22 -0.24
CA PHE A 148 11.27 0.76 -1.02
C PHE A 148 12.54 1.55 -0.73
N VAL A 149 13.68 0.94 -1.08
CA VAL A 149 14.99 1.58 -1.08
C VAL A 149 15.76 1.17 -2.34
N THR A 150 16.46 2.11 -2.96
CA THR A 150 17.39 1.86 -4.07
C THR A 150 18.59 2.81 -4.01
N THR A 151 19.73 2.37 -4.53
CA THR A 151 21.00 3.09 -4.48
C THR A 151 21.94 2.60 -5.57
N ASP A 152 22.89 3.44 -5.99
CA ASP A 152 24.07 3.05 -6.78
C ASP A 152 25.29 2.70 -5.91
N SER A 153 25.08 2.56 -4.60
CA SER A 153 26.08 2.28 -3.55
C SER A 153 27.17 3.33 -3.35
N THR A 154 27.23 4.37 -4.18
CA THR A 154 28.37 5.30 -4.24
C THR A 154 27.95 6.74 -4.05
N THR A 155 26.92 7.18 -4.75
CA THR A 155 26.53 8.60 -4.78
C THR A 155 25.08 8.83 -4.40
N ASN A 156 24.15 7.98 -4.84
CA ASN A 156 22.72 8.21 -4.73
C ASN A 156 22.06 7.19 -3.82
N PHE A 157 21.23 7.66 -2.89
CA PHE A 157 20.30 6.82 -2.13
C PHE A 157 18.90 7.42 -2.20
N LEU A 158 17.93 6.58 -2.54
CA LEU A 158 16.52 6.95 -2.63
C LEU A 158 15.69 5.94 -1.84
N ARG A 159 14.86 6.46 -0.94
CA ARG A 159 13.83 5.72 -0.22
C ARG A 159 12.47 6.26 -0.58
N GLY A 160 11.47 5.39 -0.63
CA GLY A 160 10.08 5.80 -0.68
C GLY A 160 9.17 5.01 0.24
N ALA A 161 8.06 5.65 0.64
CA ALA A 161 7.02 5.05 1.46
C ALA A 161 5.64 5.58 1.06
N LEU A 162 4.68 4.67 0.87
CA LEU A 162 3.30 4.98 0.52
C LEU A 162 2.47 5.21 1.77
N TYR A 163 1.97 6.42 1.96
CA TYR A 163 1.07 6.80 3.04
C TYR A 163 -0.34 7.09 2.52
N PHE A 164 -1.34 6.80 3.35
CA PHE A 164 -2.73 7.25 3.16
C PHE A 164 -3.05 8.29 4.24
N ASN A 165 -3.69 9.39 3.85
CA ASN A 165 -4.03 10.48 4.75
C ASN A 165 -5.25 10.17 5.64
N VAL A 166 -5.98 9.10 5.32
CA VAL A 166 -7.17 8.67 6.06
C VAL A 166 -6.89 7.38 6.82
N ALA A 167 -7.30 7.35 8.09
CA ALA A 167 -7.32 6.13 8.89
C ALA A 167 -8.53 5.29 8.46
N THR A 168 -8.44 4.58 7.34
CA THR A 168 -9.52 3.72 6.83
C THR A 168 -9.09 2.27 6.78
N GLU A 169 -10.04 1.38 7.04
CA GLU A 169 -9.96 -0.07 6.96
C GLU A 169 -9.16 -0.53 5.72
N ASN A 170 -7.98 -1.11 5.94
CA ASN A 170 -6.99 -1.40 4.89
C ASN A 170 -7.45 -2.40 3.82
N ASP A 171 -8.44 -3.25 4.12
CA ASP A 171 -9.00 -4.18 3.14
C ASP A 171 -9.77 -3.44 2.03
N SER A 172 -10.33 -2.27 2.32
CA SER A 172 -11.04 -1.47 1.32
C SER A 172 -10.09 -0.85 0.29
N LEU A 173 -8.84 -0.55 0.69
CA LEU A 173 -7.89 0.18 -0.16
C LEU A 173 -7.02 -0.72 -1.04
N GLN A 174 -7.14 -2.05 -0.92
CA GLN A 174 -6.28 -3.00 -1.64
C GLN A 174 -6.17 -2.74 -3.16
N PRO A 175 -7.26 -2.42 -3.89
CA PRO A 175 -7.14 -2.08 -5.32
C PRO A 175 -6.27 -0.85 -5.58
N VAL A 176 -6.39 0.19 -4.74
CA VAL A 176 -5.62 1.43 -4.84
C VAL A 176 -4.16 1.18 -4.44
N ILE A 177 -3.92 0.42 -3.37
CA ILE A 177 -2.57 0.04 -2.94
C ILE A 177 -1.84 -0.68 -4.07
N GLN A 178 -2.50 -1.67 -4.70
CA GLN A 178 -1.91 -2.41 -5.81
C GLN A 178 -1.66 -1.52 -7.03
N TYR A 179 -2.57 -0.58 -7.31
CA TYR A 179 -2.40 0.38 -8.39
C TYR A 179 -1.17 1.26 -8.19
N ILE A 180 -1.04 1.89 -7.01
CA ILE A 180 0.10 2.76 -6.70
C ILE A 180 1.39 1.93 -6.59
N ARG A 181 1.32 0.69 -6.10
CA ARG A 181 2.45 -0.24 -6.10
C ARG A 181 2.98 -0.49 -7.51
N ASN A 182 2.09 -0.69 -8.49
CA ASN A 182 2.49 -0.83 -9.89
C ASN A 182 3.14 0.46 -10.42
N ASP A 183 2.61 1.63 -10.05
CA ASP A 183 3.22 2.93 -10.39
C ASP A 183 4.63 3.08 -9.77
N ILE A 184 4.83 2.65 -8.51
CA ILE A 184 6.15 2.63 -7.85
C ILE A 184 7.13 1.72 -8.61
N VAL A 185 6.68 0.53 -9.02
CA VAL A 185 7.52 -0.40 -9.79
C VAL A 185 7.87 0.19 -11.16
N HIS A 186 6.94 0.87 -11.83
CA HIS A 186 7.21 1.58 -13.09
C HIS A 186 8.23 2.71 -12.89
N MET A 187 8.04 3.52 -11.85
CA MET A 187 8.94 4.60 -11.46
C MET A 187 10.36 4.07 -11.22
N LEU A 188 10.51 2.98 -10.46
CA LEU A 188 11.80 2.35 -10.20
C LEU A 188 12.44 1.79 -11.48
N ASN A 189 11.63 1.21 -12.38
CA ASN A 189 12.14 0.69 -13.66
C ASN A 189 12.61 1.79 -14.62
N THR A 190 12.08 3.00 -14.50
CA THR A 190 12.45 4.16 -15.32
C THR A 190 13.44 5.08 -14.62
N LEU A 191 13.82 4.77 -13.38
CA LEU A 191 14.75 5.55 -12.57
C LEU A 191 16.14 5.58 -13.19
N LYS A 192 16.64 6.81 -13.37
CA LYS A 192 18.01 7.13 -13.75
C LYS A 192 18.56 8.21 -12.84
N TRP A 193 19.82 8.06 -12.43
CA TRP A 193 20.55 9.10 -11.73
C TRP A 193 21.02 10.17 -12.71
N ARG A 194 20.94 11.43 -12.30
CA ARG A 194 21.51 12.55 -13.07
C ARG A 194 22.87 12.89 -12.50
N LYS A 195 23.83 13.08 -13.40
CA LYS A 195 25.17 13.58 -13.09
C LYS A 195 25.18 15.09 -13.05
#